data_AF-A0A9P5YTB1-F1
#
_entry.id   AF-A0A9P5YTB1-F1
#
_cell.length_a   1.000
_cell.length_b   1.000
_cell.length_c   1.000
_cell.angle_alpha   90.00
_cell.angle_beta   90.00
_cell.angle_gamma   90.00
#
_symmetry.space_group_name_H-M   'P 1'
#
loop_
_entity.id
_entity.type
_entity.pdbx_description
1 polymer ?
#
loop_
_entity_poly.entity_id
_entity_poly.type
_entity_poly.pdbx_seq_one_letter_code
_entity_poly.pdbx_strand_id
1 'polypeptide(L)'
;MRFNVLVSITFLATFAAGRAVIPTDGALAPCSELEALEGAAEKLWGAIVFRSSNAKKARIAAAAPGKAAEKAARKAQAQRARKEYQATTGLPHRKTTFHVPGAPPKLPHTYTGKDVRKAVYDSHKEADRIKGLSKTQQKKSPLKDFNNYKHALPKTKGGGQRPLRNLKVIKGKPNRPPGKEFPLPDTHNPAGVGPARVITQTKKGRHNFKGVVSHDQSRLPGTHGYNDHFKVKGKKPKN
;
A
#
# COMPACT_ATOMS: atom_id res chain seq x y z
N MET A 1 15.74 12.94 -22.18
CA MET A 1 17.21 13.00 -22.27
C MET A 1 17.79 11.96 -21.31
N ARG A 2 18.26 10.82 -21.84
CA ARG A 2 18.89 9.73 -21.08
C ARG A 2 20.37 9.72 -21.49
N PHE A 3 21.27 10.09 -20.58
CA PHE A 3 22.70 10.19 -20.83
C PHE A 3 23.45 9.18 -19.94
N ASN A 4 24.19 8.30 -20.62
CA ASN A 4 25.49 7.70 -20.25
C ASN A 4 25.68 7.09 -18.86
N VAL A 5 25.42 5.77 -18.76
CA VAL A 5 25.99 4.88 -17.74
C VAL A 5 26.88 3.78 -18.37
N LEU A 6 26.98 3.70 -19.70
CA LEU A 6 27.68 2.59 -20.38
C LEU A 6 29.15 2.84 -20.73
N VAL A 7 29.69 4.06 -20.57
CA VAL A 7 31.08 4.38 -20.97
C VAL A 7 32.10 4.15 -19.85
N SER A 8 31.64 3.97 -18.60
CA SER A 8 32.54 3.84 -17.45
C SER A 8 33.01 2.41 -17.16
N ILE A 9 32.41 1.40 -17.80
CA ILE A 9 32.76 -0.02 -17.55
C ILE A 9 33.82 -0.52 -18.55
N THR A 10 33.91 0.06 -19.75
CA THR A 10 34.91 -0.34 -20.75
C THR A 10 36.32 0.14 -20.44
N PHE A 11 36.51 1.21 -19.65
CA PHE A 11 37.87 1.68 -19.30
C PHE A 11 38.58 0.81 -18.25
N LEU A 12 37.83 0.02 -17.47
CA LEU A 12 38.44 -0.91 -16.50
C LEU A 12 38.79 -2.27 -17.11
N ALA A 13 38.22 -2.63 -18.26
CA ALA A 13 38.52 -3.89 -18.93
C ALA A 13 39.79 -3.82 -19.79
N THR A 14 40.21 -2.62 -20.24
CA THR A 14 41.40 -2.45 -21.09
C THR A 14 42.71 -2.42 -20.30
N PHE A 15 42.68 -2.17 -18.99
CA PHE A 15 43.88 -2.26 -18.14
C PHE A 15 44.20 -3.70 -17.70
N ALA A 16 43.24 -4.61 -17.80
CA ALA A 16 43.42 -6.01 -17.38
C ALA A 16 43.94 -6.93 -18.48
N ALA A 17 44.06 -6.47 -19.74
CA ALA A 17 44.35 -7.35 -20.88
C ALA A 17 45.36 -6.82 -21.91
N GLY A 18 46.11 -5.73 -21.64
CA GLY A 18 46.93 -5.07 -22.67
C GLY A 18 48.35 -4.69 -22.24
N ARG A 19 49.30 -5.59 -22.50
CA ARG A 19 50.76 -5.37 -22.62
C ARG A 19 51.56 -5.06 -21.34
N ALA A 20 51.82 -6.10 -20.56
CA ALA A 20 53.21 -6.40 -20.22
C ALA A 20 53.80 -7.15 -21.42
N VAL A 21 54.53 -6.44 -22.29
CA VAL A 21 55.45 -7.08 -23.24
C VAL A 21 56.54 -7.71 -22.38
N ILE A 22 56.56 -9.03 -22.31
CA ILE A 22 57.68 -9.79 -21.75
C ILE A 22 58.78 -9.73 -22.80
N PRO A 23 59.91 -9.05 -22.59
CA PRO A 23 61.10 -9.34 -23.38
C PRO A 23 61.54 -10.74 -22.96
N THR A 24 61.33 -11.69 -23.87
CA THR A 24 61.97 -13.00 -23.84
C THR A 24 63.43 -12.82 -24.18
N ASP A 25 64.23 -12.39 -23.21
CA ASP A 25 65.68 -12.57 -23.21
C ASP A 25 66.10 -12.87 -21.77
N GLY A 26 66.84 -13.97 -21.63
CA GLY A 26 67.00 -14.68 -20.36
C GLY A 26 67.56 -13.84 -19.22
N ALA A 27 66.75 -13.64 -18.19
CA ALA A 27 67.20 -13.41 -16.83
C ALA A 27 66.09 -13.90 -15.89
N LEU A 28 66.39 -14.91 -15.08
CA LEU A 28 65.57 -15.28 -13.92
C LEU A 28 65.51 -14.05 -13.01
N ALA A 29 64.37 -13.36 -12.97
CA ALA A 29 64.14 -12.34 -11.96
C ALA A 29 64.29 -13.00 -10.58
N PRO A 30 65.10 -12.44 -9.66
CA PRO A 30 65.29 -13.02 -8.34
C PRO A 30 63.93 -13.09 -7.61
N CYS A 31 63.68 -14.19 -6.90
CA CYS A 31 62.43 -14.48 -6.19
C CYS A 31 61.96 -13.36 -5.22
N SER A 32 62.82 -12.38 -4.90
CA SER A 32 62.52 -11.23 -4.04
C SER A 32 61.63 -10.15 -4.68
N GLU A 33 61.54 -10.03 -6.01
CA GLU A 33 60.68 -9.02 -6.66
C GLU A 33 59.20 -9.45 -6.76
N LEU A 34 58.92 -10.76 -6.80
CA LEU A 34 57.55 -11.29 -6.79
C LEU A 34 56.87 -11.08 -5.42
N GLU A 35 57.58 -11.29 -4.31
CA GLU A 35 57.06 -11.02 -2.96
C GLU A 35 56.76 -9.53 -2.74
N ALA A 36 57.57 -8.63 -3.33
CA ALA A 36 57.35 -7.19 -3.25
C ALA A 36 56.07 -6.74 -4.00
N LEU A 37 55.75 -7.40 -5.13
CA LEU A 37 54.52 -7.15 -5.90
C LEU A 37 53.27 -7.70 -5.20
N GLU A 38 53.34 -8.88 -4.57
CA GLU A 38 52.23 -9.44 -3.78
C GLU A 38 51.92 -8.57 -2.56
N GLY A 39 52.95 -8.10 -1.83
CA GLY A 39 52.76 -7.20 -0.69
C GLY A 39 52.19 -5.83 -1.07
N ALA A 40 52.45 -5.34 -2.27
CA ALA A 40 51.84 -4.11 -2.80
C ALA A 40 50.37 -4.32 -3.18
N ALA A 41 50.03 -5.47 -3.77
CA ALA A 41 48.67 -5.83 -4.13
C ALA A 41 47.77 -5.99 -2.89
N GLU A 42 48.23 -6.65 -1.83
CA GLU A 42 47.47 -6.80 -0.58
C GLU A 42 47.18 -5.46 0.11
N LYS A 43 48.15 -4.53 0.11
CA LYS A 43 47.95 -3.17 0.64
C LYS A 43 46.92 -2.39 -0.17
N LEU A 44 46.91 -2.55 -1.49
CA LEU A 44 45.94 -1.93 -2.39
C LEU A 44 44.53 -2.50 -2.19
N TRP A 45 44.40 -3.83 -2.07
CA TRP A 45 43.13 -4.48 -1.74
C TRP A 45 42.61 -4.05 -0.36
N GLY A 46 43.47 -4.00 0.66
CA GLY A 46 43.13 -3.50 1.99
C GLY A 46 42.62 -2.06 1.97
N ALA A 47 43.28 -1.17 1.21
CA ALA A 47 42.88 0.22 1.05
C ALA A 47 41.53 0.39 0.29
N ILE A 48 41.29 -0.42 -0.75
CA ILE A 48 40.03 -0.44 -1.51
C ILE A 48 38.87 -0.93 -0.63
N VAL A 49 39.07 -2.04 0.10
CA VAL A 49 38.06 -2.59 1.03
C VAL A 49 37.75 -1.59 2.13
N PHE A 50 38.76 -0.95 2.74
CA PHE A 50 38.59 0.05 3.78
C PHE A 50 37.82 1.29 3.29
N ARG A 51 38.19 1.86 2.13
CA ARG A 51 37.45 2.98 1.51
C ARG A 51 36.00 2.62 1.19
N SER A 52 35.74 1.43 0.65
CA SER A 52 34.36 0.99 0.34
C SER A 52 33.51 0.86 1.61
N SER A 53 34.09 0.37 2.70
CA SER A 53 33.40 0.18 3.99
C SER A 53 33.05 1.53 4.64
N ASN A 54 33.95 2.50 4.58
CA ASN A 54 33.74 3.84 5.14
C ASN A 54 32.74 4.65 4.29
N ALA A 55 32.78 4.53 2.96
CA ALA A 55 31.78 5.15 2.07
C ALA A 55 30.37 4.58 2.30
N LYS A 56 30.26 3.26 2.55
CA LYS A 56 28.98 2.61 2.90
C LYS A 56 28.47 3.08 4.26
N LYS A 57 29.33 3.17 5.28
CA LYS A 57 28.98 3.71 6.60
C LYS A 57 28.54 5.18 6.53
N ALA A 58 29.24 6.02 5.76
CA ALA A 58 28.88 7.42 5.56
C ALA A 58 27.52 7.59 4.86
N ARG A 59 27.20 6.79 3.84
CA ARG A 59 25.88 6.79 3.19
C ARG A 59 24.76 6.35 4.13
N ILE A 60 25.00 5.34 4.96
CA ILE A 60 24.03 4.89 5.97
C ILE A 60 23.80 5.98 7.03
N ALA A 61 24.86 6.64 7.49
CA ALA A 61 24.79 7.74 8.43
C ALA A 61 24.04 8.95 7.84
N ALA A 62 24.29 9.30 6.58
CA ALA A 62 23.58 10.38 5.87
C ALA A 62 22.09 10.05 5.63
N ALA A 63 21.72 8.78 5.48
CA ALA A 63 20.33 8.34 5.33
C ALA A 63 19.57 8.19 6.67
N ALA A 64 20.26 8.15 7.80
CA ALA A 64 19.66 7.95 9.13
C ALA A 64 18.71 9.09 9.56
N PRO A 65 19.01 10.39 9.34
CA PRO A 65 18.09 11.49 9.64
C PRO A 65 16.78 11.39 8.85
N GLY A 66 16.86 11.00 7.57
CA GLY A 66 15.69 10.78 6.72
C GLY A 66 14.80 9.65 7.24
N LYS A 67 15.41 8.52 7.65
CA LYS A 67 14.68 7.39 8.25
C LYS A 67 14.02 7.75 9.59
N ALA A 68 14.69 8.56 10.41
CA ALA A 68 14.14 9.03 11.69
C ALA A 68 12.94 9.96 11.48
N ALA A 69 13.05 10.93 10.56
CA ALA A 69 11.96 11.83 10.20
C ALA A 69 10.75 11.07 9.59
N GLU A 70 11.01 10.09 8.72
CA GLU A 70 9.96 9.24 8.14
C GLU A 70 9.24 8.41 9.23
N LYS A 71 10.00 7.82 10.17
CA LYS A 71 9.42 7.07 11.30
C LYS A 71 8.57 7.97 12.20
N ALA A 72 9.03 9.20 12.48
CA ALA A 72 8.28 10.18 13.26
C ALA A 72 6.97 10.58 12.55
N ALA A 73 7.02 10.86 11.24
CA ALA A 73 5.85 11.18 10.43
C ALA A 73 4.83 10.02 10.42
N ARG A 74 5.29 8.77 10.22
CA ARG A 74 4.44 7.57 10.28
C ARG A 74 3.79 7.39 11.66
N LYS A 75 4.52 7.66 12.74
CA LYS A 75 3.99 7.60 14.11
C LYS A 75 2.92 8.67 14.35
N ALA A 76 3.18 9.91 13.92
CA ALA A 76 2.23 11.01 14.03
C ALA A 76 0.94 10.72 13.25
N GLN A 77 1.06 10.20 12.02
CA GLN A 77 -0.06 9.76 11.21
C GLN A 77 -0.89 8.66 11.90
N ALA A 78 -0.23 7.63 12.44
CA ALA A 78 -0.90 6.55 13.17
C ALA A 78 -1.63 7.07 14.43
N GLN A 79 -1.04 8.02 15.15
CA GLN A 79 -1.68 8.65 16.31
C GLN A 79 -2.92 9.46 15.92
N ARG A 80 -2.86 10.25 14.84
CA ARG A 80 -4.03 10.99 14.31
C ARG A 80 -5.14 10.03 13.88
N ALA A 81 -4.81 9.00 13.11
CA ALA A 81 -5.75 7.96 12.69
C ALA A 81 -6.38 7.24 13.89
N ARG A 82 -5.61 6.98 14.95
CA ARG A 82 -6.11 6.38 16.20
C ARG A 82 -7.12 7.29 16.90
N LYS A 83 -6.86 8.60 16.98
CA LYS A 83 -7.78 9.58 17.56
C LYS A 83 -9.09 9.64 16.76
N GLU A 84 -9.01 9.73 15.43
CA GLU A 84 -10.19 9.73 14.55
C GLU A 84 -10.98 8.40 14.65
N TYR A 85 -10.29 7.26 14.72
CA TYR A 85 -10.90 5.95 14.93
C TYR A 85 -11.61 5.85 16.28
N GLN A 86 -11.00 6.33 17.37
CA GLN A 86 -11.62 6.35 18.70
C GLN A 86 -12.85 7.25 18.74
N ALA A 87 -12.82 8.37 18.01
CA ALA A 87 -13.97 9.25 17.83
C ALA A 87 -15.04 8.68 16.88
N THR A 88 -14.79 7.54 16.23
CA THR A 88 -15.74 6.94 15.29
C THR A 88 -16.84 6.19 16.03
N THR A 89 -18.08 6.62 15.84
CA THR A 89 -19.26 6.01 16.47
C THR A 89 -19.86 4.89 15.61
N GLY A 90 -20.67 4.03 16.24
CA GLY A 90 -21.45 2.99 15.55
C GLY A 90 -20.65 1.77 15.08
N LEU A 91 -19.39 1.63 15.49
CA LEU A 91 -18.54 0.49 15.13
C LEU A 91 -19.14 -0.85 15.59
N PRO A 92 -19.11 -1.91 14.76
CA PRO A 92 -19.68 -3.21 15.14
C PRO A 92 -18.89 -3.85 16.28
N HIS A 93 -19.50 -4.79 17.01
CA HIS A 93 -18.75 -5.60 17.99
C HIS A 93 -17.69 -6.44 17.27
N ARG A 94 -16.52 -6.70 17.89
CA ARG A 94 -15.40 -7.41 17.26
C ARG A 94 -15.78 -8.79 16.71
N LYS A 95 -16.71 -9.48 17.38
CA LYS A 95 -17.24 -10.81 16.99
C LYS A 95 -18.43 -10.75 16.02
N THR A 96 -18.89 -9.58 15.59
CA THR A 96 -19.95 -9.47 14.57
C THR A 96 -19.44 -10.06 13.27
N THR A 97 -20.22 -10.88 12.57
CA THR A 97 -19.83 -11.43 11.27
C THR A 97 -20.62 -10.77 10.13
N PHE A 98 -19.96 -10.59 9.00
CA PHE A 98 -20.52 -9.99 7.80
C PHE A 98 -20.28 -10.96 6.64
N HIS A 99 -21.35 -11.54 6.12
CA HIS A 99 -21.26 -12.52 5.07
C HIS A 99 -21.55 -11.89 3.71
N VAL A 100 -20.62 -12.04 2.79
CA VAL A 100 -20.72 -11.59 1.41
C VAL A 100 -20.90 -12.83 0.55
N PRO A 101 -22.05 -12.96 -0.14
CA PRO A 101 -22.28 -14.08 -1.04
C PRO A 101 -21.29 -14.04 -2.20
N GLY A 102 -20.70 -15.20 -2.48
CA GLY A 102 -19.92 -15.44 -3.68
C GLY A 102 -20.82 -15.76 -4.86
N ALA A 103 -20.23 -15.77 -6.05
CA ALA A 103 -20.85 -16.30 -7.25
C ALA A 103 -19.74 -16.82 -8.16
N PRO A 104 -19.85 -18.06 -8.69
CA PRO A 104 -18.79 -18.67 -9.48
C PRO A 104 -18.25 -17.72 -10.58
N PRO A 105 -16.91 -17.61 -10.74
CA PRO A 105 -15.86 -18.34 -10.03
C PRO A 105 -15.44 -17.73 -8.67
N LYS A 106 -16.07 -16.64 -8.23
CA LYS A 106 -15.70 -15.93 -7.00
C LYS A 106 -16.27 -16.64 -5.77
N LEU A 107 -15.40 -16.94 -4.81
CA LEU A 107 -15.76 -17.56 -3.54
C LEU A 107 -16.50 -16.58 -2.62
N PRO A 108 -17.37 -17.06 -1.72
CA PRO A 108 -17.96 -16.22 -0.69
C PRO A 108 -16.90 -15.70 0.29
N HIS A 109 -17.18 -14.56 0.91
CA HIS A 109 -16.29 -13.96 1.93
C HIS A 109 -17.03 -13.78 3.25
N THR A 110 -16.30 -13.96 4.35
CA THR A 110 -16.81 -13.70 5.70
C THR A 110 -15.84 -12.79 6.42
N TYR A 111 -16.35 -11.62 6.82
CA TYR A 111 -15.59 -10.65 7.59
C TYR A 111 -16.05 -10.62 9.03
N THR A 112 -15.12 -10.37 9.95
CA THR A 112 -15.44 -10.13 11.35
C THR A 112 -15.50 -8.64 11.65
N GLY A 113 -16.08 -8.28 12.79
CA GLY A 113 -16.09 -6.91 13.28
C GLY A 113 -14.68 -6.41 13.60
N LYS A 114 -13.73 -7.32 13.85
CA LYS A 114 -12.30 -6.99 13.94
C LYS A 114 -11.78 -6.48 12.60
N ASP A 115 -12.10 -7.16 11.50
CA ASP A 115 -11.68 -6.76 10.14
C ASP A 115 -12.31 -5.43 9.73
N VAL A 116 -13.60 -5.26 10.01
CA VAL A 116 -14.32 -4.00 9.76
C VAL A 116 -13.71 -2.85 10.55
N ARG A 117 -13.42 -3.04 11.84
CA ARG A 117 -12.77 -2.02 12.67
C ARG A 117 -11.38 -1.68 12.16
N LYS A 118 -10.60 -2.68 11.75
CA LYS A 118 -9.27 -2.48 11.17
C LYS A 118 -9.37 -1.66 9.88
N ALA A 119 -10.28 -2.01 8.97
CA ALA A 119 -10.50 -1.26 7.73
C ALA A 119 -10.94 0.19 7.99
N VAL A 120 -11.77 0.44 9.02
CA VAL A 120 -12.12 1.81 9.41
C VAL A 120 -10.91 2.58 9.95
N TYR A 121 -10.07 1.96 10.79
CA TYR A 121 -8.82 2.57 11.24
C TYR A 121 -7.87 2.88 10.06
N ASP A 122 -7.68 1.91 9.15
CA ASP A 122 -6.84 2.08 7.96
C ASP A 122 -7.39 3.17 7.03
N SER A 123 -8.72 3.35 6.97
CA SER A 123 -9.35 4.43 6.22
C SER A 123 -8.98 5.82 6.74
N HIS A 124 -8.85 6.01 8.08
CA HIS A 124 -8.40 7.27 8.68
C HIS A 124 -6.91 7.50 8.45
N LYS A 125 -6.11 6.44 8.52
CA LYS A 125 -4.69 6.51 8.16
C LYS A 125 -4.51 6.95 6.70
N GLU A 126 -5.30 6.37 5.79
CA GLU A 126 -5.28 6.74 4.37
C GLU A 126 -5.79 8.17 4.15
N ALA A 127 -6.85 8.59 4.86
CA ALA A 127 -7.36 9.96 4.80
C ALA A 127 -6.30 10.99 5.18
N ASP A 128 -5.45 10.71 6.18
CA ASP A 128 -4.33 11.57 6.54
C ASP A 128 -3.19 11.49 5.51
N ARG A 129 -2.91 10.30 4.96
CA ARG A 129 -1.85 10.09 3.94
C ARG A 129 -2.07 10.93 2.70
N ILE A 130 -3.33 11.02 2.27
CA ILE A 130 -3.68 11.68 1.00
C ILE A 130 -3.77 13.20 1.13
N LYS A 131 -3.74 13.76 2.34
CA LYS A 131 -3.69 15.21 2.56
C LYS A 131 -2.39 15.75 1.97
N GLY A 132 -2.50 16.73 1.08
CA GLY A 132 -1.35 17.34 0.41
C GLY A 132 -0.78 16.55 -0.78
N LEU A 133 -1.33 15.37 -1.11
CA LEU A 133 -0.94 14.66 -2.34
C LEU A 133 -1.59 15.28 -3.58
N SER A 134 -0.97 15.08 -4.74
CA SER A 134 -1.55 15.51 -6.02
C SER A 134 -2.89 14.81 -6.32
N LYS A 135 -3.75 15.44 -7.12
CA LYS A 135 -5.05 14.86 -7.53
C LYS A 135 -4.90 13.46 -8.14
N THR A 136 -3.83 13.21 -8.90
CA THR A 136 -3.54 11.91 -9.51
C THR A 136 -3.24 10.84 -8.45
N GLN A 137 -2.48 11.20 -7.41
CA GLN A 137 -2.18 10.28 -6.30
C GLN A 137 -3.41 10.04 -5.42
N GLN A 138 -4.24 11.06 -5.20
CA GLN A 138 -5.52 10.92 -4.49
C GLN A 138 -6.47 9.98 -5.24
N LYS A 139 -6.54 10.06 -6.58
CA LYS A 139 -7.36 9.14 -7.40
C LYS A 139 -6.94 7.68 -7.30
N LYS A 140 -5.64 7.41 -7.07
CA LYS A 140 -5.10 6.05 -6.86
C LYS A 140 -5.33 5.53 -5.44
N SER A 141 -5.83 6.36 -4.52
CA SER A 141 -6.12 5.95 -3.15
C SER A 141 -7.25 4.91 -3.11
N PRO A 142 -7.16 3.91 -2.21
CA PRO A 142 -8.30 3.05 -1.89
C PRO A 142 -9.43 3.78 -1.15
N LEU A 143 -9.18 4.97 -0.59
CA LEU A 143 -10.21 5.79 0.05
C LEU A 143 -10.94 6.62 -1.00
N LYS A 144 -12.19 6.26 -1.30
CA LYS A 144 -13.00 6.93 -2.33
C LYS A 144 -14.24 7.57 -1.75
N ASP A 145 -14.81 8.52 -2.48
CA ASP A 145 -16.14 9.04 -2.17
C ASP A 145 -17.19 7.97 -2.44
N PHE A 146 -18.01 7.69 -1.43
CA PHE A 146 -19.11 6.77 -1.54
C PHE A 146 -20.39 7.51 -1.90
N ASN A 147 -21.03 7.06 -2.97
CA ASN A 147 -22.16 7.74 -3.58
C ASN A 147 -23.46 6.93 -3.42
N ASN A 148 -24.36 7.40 -2.56
CA ASN A 148 -25.48 6.60 -2.03
C ASN A 148 -26.69 6.45 -2.99
N TYR A 149 -26.62 6.88 -4.25
CA TYR A 149 -27.77 6.90 -5.16
C TYR A 149 -27.77 5.82 -6.25
N LYS A 150 -26.71 5.01 -6.38
CA LYS A 150 -26.60 3.95 -7.42
C LYS A 150 -26.55 2.55 -6.81
N HIS A 151 -27.67 2.09 -6.25
CA HIS A 151 -27.75 0.79 -5.58
C HIS A 151 -28.91 -0.03 -6.13
N ALA A 152 -28.71 -0.83 -7.18
CA ALA A 152 -29.69 -1.83 -7.56
C ALA A 152 -29.85 -2.87 -6.44
N LEU A 153 -31.11 -3.20 -6.15
CA LEU A 153 -31.43 -4.37 -5.32
C LEU A 153 -31.00 -5.66 -6.05
N PRO A 154 -30.57 -6.70 -5.32
CA PRO A 154 -30.33 -8.02 -5.93
C PRO A 154 -31.59 -8.50 -6.67
N LYS A 155 -31.39 -9.26 -7.75
CA LYS A 155 -32.35 -9.60 -8.83
C LYS A 155 -33.66 -10.25 -8.37
N THR A 156 -33.81 -10.60 -7.09
CA THR A 156 -34.85 -11.51 -6.60
C THR A 156 -36.20 -10.87 -6.25
N LYS A 157 -36.34 -9.53 -6.14
CA LYS A 157 -37.66 -8.88 -5.93
C LYS A 157 -37.69 -7.43 -6.47
N GLY A 158 -38.41 -7.18 -7.57
CA GLY A 158 -38.82 -5.83 -8.01
C GLY A 158 -37.67 -4.81 -8.07
N GLY A 159 -36.70 -5.06 -8.96
CA GLY A 159 -35.44 -4.34 -9.06
C GLY A 159 -35.63 -2.83 -9.19
N GLY A 160 -35.23 -2.10 -8.15
CA GLY A 160 -35.12 -0.64 -8.16
C GLY A 160 -33.81 -0.20 -7.51
N GLN A 161 -33.45 1.07 -7.69
CA GLN A 161 -32.35 1.68 -6.96
C GLN A 161 -32.83 2.16 -5.60
N ARG A 162 -32.28 1.65 -4.49
CA ARG A 162 -32.61 2.16 -3.14
C ARG A 162 -31.36 2.65 -2.41
N PRO A 163 -31.31 3.92 -1.97
CA PRO A 163 -30.21 4.39 -1.15
C PRO A 163 -30.05 3.52 0.09
N LEU A 164 -28.82 3.33 0.56
CA LEU A 164 -28.61 2.70 1.84
C LEU A 164 -29.31 3.52 2.92
N ARG A 165 -30.28 2.90 3.59
CA ARG A 165 -31.18 3.53 4.58
C ARG A 165 -30.45 4.27 5.71
N ASN A 166 -29.18 3.97 5.94
CA ASN A 166 -28.40 4.48 7.07
C ASN A 166 -27.46 5.65 6.71
N LEU A 167 -27.40 6.04 5.44
CA LEU A 167 -26.69 7.23 4.99
C LEU A 167 -27.67 8.38 4.88
N LYS A 168 -27.39 9.49 5.59
CA LYS A 168 -28.19 10.70 5.45
C LYS A 168 -27.96 11.28 4.06
N VAL A 169 -29.01 11.32 3.25
CA VAL A 169 -29.08 12.03 1.98
C VAL A 169 -29.77 13.37 2.28
N ILE A 170 -29.16 14.50 1.92
CA ILE A 170 -29.82 15.80 2.02
C ILE A 170 -30.69 15.98 0.77
N LYS A 171 -31.97 16.29 0.94
CA LYS A 171 -32.91 16.55 -0.17
C LYS A 171 -32.37 17.70 -1.03
N GLY A 172 -32.30 17.51 -2.35
CA GLY A 172 -31.71 18.47 -3.30
C GLY A 172 -30.17 18.56 -3.30
N LYS A 173 -29.49 17.90 -2.35
CA LYS A 173 -28.03 17.74 -2.31
C LYS A 173 -27.71 16.29 -1.97
N PRO A 174 -28.04 15.34 -2.88
CA PRO A 174 -27.49 14.00 -2.73
C PRO A 174 -25.98 14.18 -2.56
N ASN A 175 -25.38 13.50 -1.58
CA ASN A 175 -23.93 13.44 -1.37
C ASN A 175 -23.34 14.44 -0.36
N ARG A 176 -24.13 15.03 0.56
CA ARG A 176 -23.56 15.81 1.69
C ARG A 176 -24.04 15.38 3.09
N PRO A 177 -23.10 15.16 4.05
CA PRO A 177 -21.67 14.93 3.79
C PRO A 177 -21.50 13.62 2.98
N PRO A 178 -20.57 13.57 2.01
CA PRO A 178 -20.34 12.36 1.24
C PRO A 178 -19.89 11.25 2.19
N GLY A 179 -20.37 10.02 1.96
CA GLY A 179 -19.75 8.87 2.58
C GLY A 179 -18.33 8.70 2.04
N LYS A 180 -17.48 8.03 2.80
CA LYS A 180 -16.20 7.52 2.30
C LYS A 180 -16.26 6.00 2.33
N GLU A 181 -15.83 5.37 1.24
CA GLU A 181 -15.65 3.93 1.16
C GLU A 181 -14.17 3.57 1.30
N PHE A 182 -13.90 2.46 1.97
CA PHE A 182 -12.56 1.89 2.06
C PHE A 182 -12.64 0.36 1.95
N PRO A 183 -11.73 -0.30 1.21
CA PRO A 183 -11.77 -1.73 1.00
C PRO A 183 -11.55 -2.56 2.26
N LEU A 184 -12.32 -3.64 2.36
CA LEU A 184 -11.94 -4.81 3.13
C LEU A 184 -10.99 -5.68 2.28
N PRO A 185 -10.01 -6.36 2.90
CA PRO A 185 -9.12 -7.26 2.18
C PRO A 185 -9.88 -8.44 1.60
N ASP A 186 -9.31 -9.11 0.61
CA ASP A 186 -9.81 -10.41 0.18
C ASP A 186 -9.46 -11.46 1.26
N THR A 187 -10.45 -12.23 1.71
CA THR A 187 -10.27 -13.24 2.77
C THR A 187 -9.48 -14.46 2.31
N HIS A 188 -9.44 -14.72 1.01
CA HIS A 188 -8.70 -15.82 0.37
C HIS A 188 -7.32 -15.35 -0.11
N ASN A 189 -7.16 -14.05 -0.38
CA ASN A 189 -5.87 -13.42 -0.65
C ASN A 189 -5.75 -12.07 0.07
N PRO A 190 -5.21 -12.01 1.30
CA PRO A 190 -5.16 -10.78 2.10
C PRO A 190 -4.39 -9.60 1.48
N ALA A 191 -3.54 -9.85 0.48
CA ALA A 191 -2.85 -8.79 -0.28
C ALA A 191 -3.78 -8.10 -1.30
N GLY A 192 -4.87 -8.77 -1.68
CA GLY A 192 -5.86 -8.30 -2.63
C GLY A 192 -6.97 -7.46 -2.00
N VAL A 193 -7.65 -6.70 -2.85
CA VAL A 193 -8.86 -5.95 -2.49
C VAL A 193 -10.05 -6.89 -2.59
N GLY A 194 -10.73 -7.13 -1.46
CA GLY A 194 -11.93 -7.96 -1.42
C GLY A 194 -13.15 -7.29 -2.05
N PRO A 195 -14.30 -7.97 -2.13
CA PRO A 195 -15.53 -7.42 -2.73
C PRO A 195 -16.26 -6.41 -1.82
N ALA A 196 -15.87 -6.30 -0.55
CA ALA A 196 -16.57 -5.48 0.43
C ALA A 196 -15.84 -4.16 0.73
N ARG A 197 -16.62 -3.15 1.13
CA ARG A 197 -16.16 -1.83 1.55
C ARG A 197 -16.80 -1.47 2.88
N VAL A 198 -16.03 -0.82 3.75
CA VAL A 198 -16.58 -0.13 4.92
C VAL A 198 -16.99 1.28 4.53
N ILE A 199 -18.15 1.72 5.01
CA ILE A 199 -18.63 3.08 4.77
C ILE A 199 -18.54 3.90 6.05
N THR A 200 -17.82 5.01 5.99
CA THR A 200 -17.76 6.02 7.04
C THR A 200 -18.38 7.32 6.55
N GLN A 201 -18.85 8.16 7.46
CA GLN A 201 -19.38 9.49 7.13
C GLN A 201 -18.98 10.48 8.21
N THR A 202 -18.30 11.55 7.82
CA THR A 202 -17.90 12.64 8.72
C THR A 202 -18.99 13.71 8.77
N LYS A 203 -19.46 14.06 9.96
CA LYS A 203 -20.45 15.12 10.18
C LYS A 203 -20.01 16.01 11.35
N LYS A 204 -19.87 17.32 11.11
CA LYS A 204 -19.43 18.30 12.13
C LYS A 204 -18.17 17.83 12.89
N GLY A 205 -17.16 17.34 12.16
CA GLY A 205 -15.94 16.79 12.74
C GLY A 205 -16.05 15.42 13.42
N ARG A 206 -17.25 14.81 13.50
CA ARG A 206 -17.45 13.47 14.07
C ARG A 206 -17.54 12.41 12.99
N HIS A 207 -16.79 11.32 13.15
CA HIS A 207 -16.80 10.19 12.22
C HIS A 207 -17.86 9.18 12.65
N ASN A 208 -18.65 8.67 11.71
CA ASN A 208 -19.67 7.67 12.00
C ASN A 208 -19.51 6.50 11.03
N PHE A 209 -19.44 5.28 11.56
CA PHE A 209 -19.56 4.08 10.75
C PHE A 209 -21.02 3.90 10.29
N LYS A 210 -21.22 3.61 9.00
CA LYS A 210 -22.56 3.51 8.39
C LYS A 210 -22.94 2.11 7.97
N GLY A 211 -21.96 1.25 7.77
CA GLY A 211 -22.18 -0.15 7.44
C GLY A 211 -21.05 -0.72 6.61
N VAL A 212 -21.21 -2.00 6.29
CA VAL A 212 -20.44 -2.69 5.26
C VAL A 212 -21.32 -2.81 4.03
N VAL A 213 -20.72 -2.59 2.88
CA VAL A 213 -21.33 -2.78 1.58
C VAL A 213 -20.47 -3.72 0.74
N SER A 214 -21.04 -4.31 -0.30
CA SER A 214 -20.26 -5.15 -1.22
C SER A 214 -20.80 -5.06 -2.63
N HIS A 215 -19.93 -5.28 -3.62
CA HIS A 215 -20.33 -5.49 -5.01
C HIS A 215 -21.01 -6.85 -5.19
N ASP A 216 -22.03 -6.91 -6.03
CA ASP A 216 -22.66 -8.16 -6.46
C ASP A 216 -21.65 -9.01 -7.24
N GLN A 217 -21.11 -10.04 -6.58
CA GLN A 217 -20.08 -10.89 -7.18
C GLN A 217 -20.61 -11.73 -8.36
N SER A 218 -21.94 -11.86 -8.51
CA SER A 218 -22.58 -12.60 -9.62
C SER A 218 -22.55 -11.87 -10.95
N ARG A 219 -22.23 -10.58 -10.94
CA ARG A 219 -22.22 -9.76 -12.16
C ARG A 219 -20.82 -9.74 -12.77
N LEU A 220 -20.78 -9.82 -14.10
CA LEU A 220 -19.55 -9.67 -14.87
C LEU A 220 -19.20 -8.17 -15.02
N PRO A 221 -17.90 -7.82 -15.09
CA PRO A 221 -17.48 -6.46 -15.42
C PRO A 221 -18.20 -5.93 -16.67
N GLY A 222 -18.68 -4.68 -16.63
CA GLY A 222 -19.39 -4.05 -17.75
C GLY A 222 -20.90 -4.30 -17.79
N THR A 223 -21.43 -5.25 -17.00
CA THR A 223 -22.88 -5.46 -16.90
C THR A 223 -23.57 -4.41 -16.02
N HIS A 224 -24.83 -4.09 -16.34
CA HIS A 224 -25.63 -3.18 -15.53
C HIS A 224 -25.68 -3.68 -14.08
N GLY A 225 -25.37 -2.81 -13.12
CA GLY A 225 -25.34 -3.12 -11.70
C GLY A 225 -24.07 -3.81 -11.19
N TYR A 226 -23.04 -4.07 -12.03
CA TYR A 226 -21.76 -4.65 -11.59
C TYR A 226 -21.08 -3.82 -10.48
N ASN A 227 -21.09 -2.50 -10.64
CA ASN A 227 -20.52 -1.56 -9.68
C ASN A 227 -21.48 -1.20 -8.54
N ASP A 228 -22.67 -1.80 -8.51
CA ASP A 228 -23.66 -1.48 -7.50
C ASP A 228 -23.27 -2.14 -6.19
N HIS A 229 -23.50 -1.40 -5.11
CA HIS A 229 -23.23 -1.87 -3.77
C HIS A 229 -24.52 -2.32 -3.11
N PHE A 230 -24.53 -3.51 -2.49
CA PHE A 230 -25.60 -3.92 -1.59
C PHE A 230 -25.14 -3.85 -0.13
N LYS A 231 -26.09 -3.65 0.78
CA LYS A 231 -25.81 -3.63 2.23
C LYS A 231 -25.49 -5.04 2.71
N VAL A 232 -24.34 -5.21 3.35
CA VAL A 232 -24.00 -6.46 4.04
C VAL A 232 -24.51 -6.36 5.48
N LYS A 233 -25.40 -7.28 5.87
CA LYS A 233 -25.96 -7.31 7.23
C LYS A 233 -24.95 -7.97 8.18
N GLY A 234 -24.62 -7.28 9.27
CA GLY A 234 -23.85 -7.86 10.37
C GLY A 234 -24.72 -8.77 11.23
N LYS A 235 -24.25 -9.98 11.52
CA LYS A 235 -24.84 -10.90 12.51
C LYS A 235 -24.06 -10.79 13.81
N LYS A 236 -24.74 -10.48 14.91
CA LYS A 236 -24.12 -10.52 16.24
C LYS A 236 -23.86 -12.00 16.61
N PRO A 237 -22.80 -12.30 17.39
CA PRO A 237 -22.66 -13.64 17.96
C PRO A 237 -23.92 -13.97 18.77
N LYS A 238 -24.39 -15.23 18.68
CA LYS A 238 -25.35 -15.75 19.64
C LYS A 238 -24.57 -15.93 20.95
N ASN A 239 -25.01 -15.24 22.00
CA ASN A 239 -24.49 -15.48 23.35
C ASN A 239 -25.04 -16.81 23.87
#